data_AF-A0A968MIS8-F1
#
_entry.id   AF-A0A968MIS8-F1
#
_cell.length_a   1.000
_cell.length_b   1.000
_cell.length_c   1.000
_cell.angle_alpha   90.00
_cell.angle_beta   90.00
_cell.angle_gamma   90.00
#
_symmetry.space_group_name_H-M   'P 1'
#
loop_
_entity.id
_entity.type
_entity.pdbx_description
1 polymer ?
#
loop_
_entity_poly.entity_id
_entity_poly.type
_entity_poly.pdbx_seq_one_letter_code
_entity_poly.pdbx_strand_id
1 'polypeptide(L)'
;MIHILNEYGRVLDYEMSLINSKGKELTVLASIEVLANGHEKTLLTTIQDITDRKKMELDLDYLARFPEENPNPVLRIDKNGIIIYRNQASNDLIHYWNTERGQKIPAPWDQKILNSSNNEKQKQF
;
A
#
# COMPACT_ATOMS: atom_id res chain seq x y z
N MET A 1 8.33 -13.26 -21.95
CA MET A 1 8.87 -14.40 -21.17
C MET A 1 9.69 -15.37 -22.03
N ILE A 2 9.09 -16.13 -22.97
CA ILE A 2 9.82 -17.14 -23.78
C ILE A 2 10.99 -16.51 -24.57
N HIS A 3 10.83 -15.31 -25.10
CA HIS A 3 11.90 -14.58 -25.78
C HIS A 3 13.12 -14.31 -24.87
N ILE A 4 12.88 -13.83 -23.65
CA ILE A 4 13.93 -13.53 -22.65
C ILE A 4 14.66 -14.81 -22.24
N LEU A 5 13.93 -15.90 -22.04
CA LEU A 5 14.52 -17.20 -21.71
C LEU A 5 15.41 -17.73 -22.85
N ASN A 6 14.99 -17.55 -24.11
CA ASN A 6 15.74 -17.99 -25.28
C ASN A 6 17.00 -17.14 -25.54
N GLU A 7 16.94 -15.85 -25.21
CA GLU A 7 18.03 -14.89 -25.45
C GLU A 7 19.08 -14.92 -24.33
N TYR A 8 18.66 -15.04 -23.07
CA TYR A 8 19.55 -14.92 -21.90
C TYR A 8 19.72 -16.21 -21.11
N GLY A 9 19.02 -17.28 -21.46
CA GLY A 9 19.08 -18.57 -20.76
C GLY A 9 18.44 -18.58 -19.37
N ARG A 10 17.94 -17.44 -18.88
CA ARG A 10 17.26 -17.30 -17.59
C ARG A 10 16.25 -16.16 -17.57
N VAL A 11 15.27 -16.28 -16.68
CA VAL A 11 14.30 -15.26 -16.29
C VAL A 11 14.30 -15.24 -14.76
N LEU A 12 14.46 -14.07 -14.14
CA LEU A 12 14.47 -13.93 -12.69
C LEU A 12 13.31 -13.06 -12.23
N ASP A 13 12.75 -13.39 -11.07
CA ASP A 13 11.77 -12.58 -10.32
C ASP A 13 10.59 -12.10 -11.18
N TYR A 14 10.10 -12.95 -12.07
CA TYR A 14 9.01 -12.61 -12.97
C TYR A 14 7.67 -12.89 -12.29
N GLU A 15 6.87 -11.85 -12.09
CA GLU A 15 5.52 -11.98 -11.56
C GLU A 15 4.57 -12.51 -12.62
N MET A 16 3.79 -13.55 -12.28
CA MET A 16 2.78 -14.11 -13.18
C MET A 16 1.58 -14.67 -12.41
N SER A 17 0.41 -14.69 -13.06
CA SER A 17 -0.77 -15.41 -12.57
C SER A 17 -0.71 -16.87 -13.00
N LEU A 18 -0.94 -17.78 -12.06
CA LEU A 18 -1.07 -19.22 -12.28
C LEU A 18 -2.38 -19.74 -11.69
N ILE A 19 -2.92 -20.81 -12.28
CA ILE A 19 -4.06 -21.55 -11.71
C ILE A 19 -3.53 -22.88 -11.20
N ASN A 20 -3.73 -23.17 -9.91
CA ASN A 20 -3.30 -24.44 -9.34
C ASN A 20 -4.26 -25.60 -9.69
N SER A 21 -3.92 -26.84 -9.32
CA SER A 21 -4.74 -28.03 -9.59
C SER A 21 -6.14 -27.99 -8.97
N LYS A 22 -6.40 -27.09 -8.02
CA LYS A 22 -7.71 -26.87 -7.39
C LYS A 22 -8.50 -25.71 -8.03
N GLY A 23 -8.00 -25.12 -9.12
CA GLY A 23 -8.64 -24.00 -9.80
C GLY A 23 -8.46 -22.63 -9.12
N LYS A 24 -7.64 -22.53 -8.06
CA LYS A 24 -7.35 -21.25 -7.40
C LYS A 24 -6.32 -20.47 -8.22
N GLU A 25 -6.63 -19.21 -8.53
CA GLU A 25 -5.68 -18.25 -9.08
C GLU A 25 -4.67 -17.82 -7.99
N LEU A 26 -3.39 -17.87 -8.35
CA LEU A 26 -2.26 -17.50 -7.53
C LEU A 26 -1.42 -16.48 -8.29
N THR A 27 -0.97 -15.44 -7.59
CA THR A 27 0.11 -14.59 -8.08
C THR A 27 1.41 -15.18 -7.59
N VAL A 28 2.32 -15.51 -8.51
CA VAL A 28 3.61 -16.12 -8.18
C VAL A 28 4.77 -15.28 -8.66
N LEU A 29 5.88 -15.33 -7.92
CA LEU A 29 7.19 -14.88 -8.36
C LEU A 29 7.96 -16.09 -8.88
N ALA A 30 8.24 -16.10 -10.18
CA ALA A 30 8.87 -17.22 -10.85
C ALA A 30 10.25 -16.83 -11.39
N SER A 31 11.25 -17.67 -11.09
CA SER A 31 12.57 -17.62 -11.71
C SER A 31 12.84 -18.94 -12.40
N ILE A 32 13.34 -18.88 -13.64
CA ILE A 32 13.60 -20.03 -14.51
C ILE A 32 15.01 -19.88 -15.04
N GLU A 33 15.83 -20.91 -14.90
CA GLU A 33 17.18 -20.97 -15.48
C GLU A 33 17.37 -22.28 -16.25
N VAL A 34 17.95 -22.19 -17.44
CA VAL A 34 18.28 -23.34 -18.27
C VAL A 34 19.67 -23.85 -17.89
N LEU A 35 19.73 -25.08 -17.38
CA LEU A 35 20.98 -25.78 -17.10
C LEU A 35 21.29 -26.75 -18.25
N ALA A 36 22.50 -26.68 -18.80
CA ALA A 36 22.98 -27.61 -19.83
C ALA A 36 24.05 -28.53 -19.23
N ASN A 37 23.71 -29.81 -19.06
CA ASN A 37 24.66 -30.86 -18.65
C ASN A 37 24.90 -31.80 -19.83
N GLY A 38 25.88 -31.47 -20.66
CA GLY A 38 26.23 -32.27 -21.85
C GLY A 38 25.08 -32.36 -22.85
N HIS A 39 24.43 -33.53 -22.93
CA HIS A 39 23.33 -33.81 -23.86
C HIS A 39 21.92 -33.50 -23.31
N GLU A 40 21.79 -33.20 -22.01
CA GLU A 40 20.50 -32.90 -21.38
C GLU A 40 20.36 -31.42 -21.05
N LYS A 41 19.20 -30.86 -21.38
CA LYS A 41 18.77 -29.52 -20.96
C LYS A 41 17.70 -29.67 -19.88
N THR A 42 17.94 -29.08 -18.72
CA THR A 42 17.01 -29.09 -17.59
C THR A 42 16.63 -27.66 -17.23
N LEU A 43 15.41 -27.45 -16.77
CA LEU A 43 14.97 -26.18 -16.22
C LEU A 43 15.04 -26.22 -14.70
N LEU A 44 15.82 -25.34 -14.10
CA LEU A 44 15.70 -25.02 -12.69
C LEU A 44 14.65 -23.93 -12.55
N THR A 45 13.55 -24.22 -11.84
CA THR A 45 12.49 -23.26 -11.60
C THR A 45 12.26 -23.08 -10.11
N THR A 46 12.20 -21.83 -9.65
CA THR A 46 11.67 -21.48 -8.33
C THR A 46 10.33 -20.78 -8.51
N ILE A 47 9.32 -21.18 -7.75
CA ILE A 47 7.99 -20.57 -7.75
C ILE A 47 7.65 -20.23 -6.31
N GLN A 48 7.47 -18.94 -6.04
CA GLN A 48 7.00 -18.46 -4.75
C GLN A 48 5.58 -17.92 -4.90
N ASP A 49 4.64 -18.43 -4.11
CA ASP A 49 3.31 -17.80 -3.99
C ASP A 49 3.45 -16.46 -3.26
N ILE A 50 3.09 -15.38 -3.95
CA ILE A 50 3.11 -14.01 -3.43
C ILE A 50 1.70 -13.42 -3.36
N THR A 51 0.66 -14.24 -3.49
CA THR A 51 -0.74 -13.78 -3.53
C THR A 51 -1.11 -12.96 -2.31
N ASP A 52 -0.81 -13.48 -1.11
CA ASP A 52 -1.17 -12.81 0.15
C ASP A 52 -0.38 -11.52 0.34
N ARG A 53 0.91 -11.53 -0.01
CA ARG A 53 1.75 -10.33 0.02
C ARG A 53 1.20 -9.25 -0.91
N LYS A 54 0.87 -9.59 -2.15
CA LYS A 54 0.31 -8.64 -3.13
C LYS A 54 -1.05 -8.10 -2.69
N LYS A 55 -1.90 -8.94 -2.09
CA LYS A 55 -3.16 -8.48 -1.51
C LYS A 55 -2.93 -7.50 -0.36
N MET A 56 -2.02 -7.78 0.55
CA MET A 56 -1.67 -6.84 1.62
C MET A 56 -1.13 -5.52 1.07
N GLU A 57 -0.27 -5.56 0.04
CA GLU A 57 0.25 -4.36 -0.63
C GLU A 57 -0.88 -3.53 -1.28
N LEU A 58 -1.80 -4.19 -1.98
CA LEU A 58 -2.98 -3.55 -2.58
C LEU A 58 -3.94 -2.98 -1.53
N ASP A 59 -4.20 -3.73 -0.46
CA ASP A 59 -5.08 -3.28 0.64
C ASP A 59 -4.48 -2.05 1.33
N LEU A 60 -3.16 -2.01 1.53
CA LEU A 60 -2.47 -0.85 2.07
C LEU A 60 -2.55 0.36 1.13
N ASP A 61 -2.35 0.17 -0.18
CA ASP A 61 -2.50 1.24 -1.18
C ASP A 61 -3.95 1.75 -1.22
N TYR A 62 -4.93 0.84 -1.21
CA TYR A 62 -6.35 1.18 -1.19
C TYR A 62 -6.73 1.95 0.07
N LEU A 63 -6.30 1.49 1.25
CA LEU A 63 -6.52 2.21 2.52
C LEU A 63 -5.85 3.59 2.54
N ALA A 64 -4.71 3.75 1.86
CA ALA A 64 -4.06 5.04 1.73
C ALA A 64 -4.78 5.98 0.76
N ARG A 65 -5.39 5.45 -0.31
CA ARG A 65 -6.14 6.23 -1.33
C ARG A 65 -7.56 6.57 -0.92
N PHE A 66 -8.22 5.74 -0.11
CA PHE A 66 -9.62 5.92 0.25
C PHE A 66 -9.94 7.32 0.84
N PRO A 67 -9.11 7.90 1.74
CA PRO A 67 -9.30 9.27 2.18
C PRO A 67 -9.12 10.31 1.06
N GLU A 68 -8.23 10.03 0.10
CA GLU A 68 -7.91 10.94 -1.00
C GLU A 68 -9.05 11.05 -2.01
N GLU A 69 -9.74 9.94 -2.29
CA GLU A 69 -10.88 9.89 -3.22
C GLU A 69 -12.19 10.40 -2.61
N ASN A 70 -12.22 10.66 -1.29
CA ASN A 70 -13.41 11.18 -0.63
C ASN A 70 -13.70 12.62 -1.11
N PRO A 71 -14.87 12.90 -1.69
CA PRO A 71 -15.21 14.24 -2.16
C PRO A 71 -15.41 15.26 -1.02
N ASN A 72 -15.51 14.80 0.23
CA ASN A 72 -15.59 15.67 1.41
C ASN A 72 -14.20 15.93 2.00
N PRO A 73 -13.95 17.09 2.64
CA PRO A 73 -12.71 17.36 3.34
C PRO A 73 -12.40 16.30 4.41
N VAL A 74 -11.25 15.63 4.28
CA VAL A 74 -10.69 14.71 5.27
C VAL A 74 -9.33 15.22 5.75
N LEU A 75 -9.22 15.45 7.05
CA LEU A 75 -7.99 15.84 7.73
C LEU A 75 -7.60 14.80 8.77
N ARG A 76 -6.31 14.50 8.86
CA ARG A 76 -5.74 13.75 9.99
C ARG A 76 -4.90 14.70 10.81
N ILE A 77 -5.20 14.77 12.10
CA ILE A 77 -4.59 15.71 13.04
C ILE A 77 -3.99 14.91 14.19
N ASP A 78 -2.77 15.27 14.61
CA ASP A 78 -2.11 14.65 15.76
C ASP A 78 -2.65 15.17 17.10
N LYS A 79 -2.18 14.59 18.21
CA LYS A 79 -2.57 15.00 19.56
C LYS A 79 -2.25 16.46 19.93
N ASN A 80 -1.35 17.10 19.20
CA ASN A 80 -0.95 18.49 19.42
C ASN A 80 -1.76 19.47 18.55
N GLY A 81 -2.69 18.96 17.73
CA GLY A 81 -3.47 19.76 16.80
C GLY A 81 -2.76 20.02 15.47
N ILE A 82 -1.69 19.28 15.14
CA ILE A 82 -0.91 19.43 13.91
C ILE A 82 -1.52 18.59 12.78
N ILE A 83 -1.72 19.21 11.62
CA ILE A 83 -2.22 18.53 10.42
C ILE A 83 -1.14 17.60 9.86
N ILE A 84 -1.35 16.29 9.92
CA ILE A 84 -0.41 15.29 9.40
C ILE A 84 -0.82 14.74 8.02
N TYR A 85 -2.10 14.84 7.67
CA TYR A 85 -2.63 14.48 6.34
C TYR A 85 -3.87 15.32 6.01
N ARG A 86 -4.08 15.56 4.71
CA ARG A 86 -5.27 16.17 4.13
C ARG A 86 -5.51 15.55 2.76
N ASN A 87 -6.77 15.37 2.38
CA ASN A 87 -7.13 15.06 0.99
C ASN A 87 -7.28 16.31 0.12
N GLN A 88 -7.38 16.13 -1.19
CA GLN A 88 -7.61 17.22 -2.15
C GLN A 88 -8.86 18.04 -1.85
N ALA A 89 -9.96 17.41 -1.42
CA ALA A 89 -11.21 18.11 -1.08
C ALA A 89 -11.04 19.10 0.10
N SER A 90 -9.99 18.95 0.90
CA SER A 90 -9.68 19.87 2.02
C SER A 90 -8.99 21.16 1.60
N ASN A 91 -8.64 21.36 0.33
CA ASN A 91 -7.88 22.54 -0.13
C ASN A 91 -8.55 23.85 0.29
N ASP A 92 -9.84 24.02 0.02
CA ASP A 92 -10.57 25.26 0.33
C ASP A 92 -10.60 25.55 1.84
N LEU A 93 -10.80 24.50 2.66
CA LEU A 93 -10.79 24.61 4.12
C LEU A 93 -9.41 25.03 4.64
N ILE A 94 -8.35 24.45 4.09
CA ILE A 94 -6.95 24.72 4.46
C ILE A 94 -6.57 26.16 4.08
N HIS A 95 -6.98 26.61 2.89
CA HIS A 95 -6.80 28.00 2.48
C HIS A 95 -7.59 28.97 3.36
N TYR A 96 -8.84 28.65 3.70
CA TYR A 96 -9.65 29.47 4.61
C TYR A 96 -9.02 29.61 6.00
N TRP A 97 -8.44 28.52 6.53
CA TRP A 97 -7.72 28.54 7.80
C TRP A 97 -6.33 29.16 7.73
N ASN A 98 -5.84 29.53 6.54
CA ASN A 98 -4.48 30.02 6.32
C ASN A 98 -3.43 29.15 7.03
N THR A 99 -3.58 27.83 6.89
CA THR A 99 -2.73 26.80 7.51
C THR A 99 -2.24 25.82 6.45
N GLU A 100 -1.33 24.93 6.80
CA GLU A 100 -0.81 23.89 5.90
C GLU A 100 -0.50 22.58 6.65
N ARG A 101 -0.14 21.54 5.89
CA ARG A 101 0.39 20.30 6.48
C ARG A 101 1.62 20.62 7.33
N GLY A 102 1.68 20.04 8.52
CA GLY A 102 2.74 20.31 9.51
C GLY A 102 2.47 21.53 10.38
N GLN A 103 1.41 22.30 10.13
CA GLN A 103 1.00 23.42 10.95
C GLN A 103 -0.19 23.06 11.86
N LYS A 104 -0.40 23.89 12.88
CA LYS A 104 -1.47 23.71 13.84
C LYS A 104 -2.79 24.22 13.25
N ILE A 105 -3.88 23.51 13.52
CA ILE A 105 -5.23 23.98 13.19
C ILE A 105 -5.57 25.23 14.03
N PRO A 106 -6.40 26.15 13.50
CA PRO A 106 -6.79 27.34 14.23
C PRO A 106 -7.78 27.05 15.37
N ALA A 107 -7.84 27.96 16.35
CA ALA A 107 -8.90 27.97 17.35
C ALA A 107 -10.28 28.18 16.67
N PRO A 108 -11.36 27.56 17.18
CA PRO A 108 -11.45 26.79 18.42
C PRO A 108 -11.19 25.28 18.23
N TRP A 109 -10.74 24.85 17.06
CA TRP A 109 -10.65 23.43 16.72
C TRP A 109 -9.53 22.72 17.48
N ASP A 110 -8.43 23.41 17.74
CA ASP A 110 -7.30 22.89 18.53
C ASP A 110 -7.72 22.53 19.96
N GLN A 111 -8.51 23.38 20.62
CA GLN A 111 -9.02 23.16 21.97
C GLN A 111 -10.00 21.98 22.03
N LYS A 112 -10.85 21.81 21.02
CA LYS A 112 -11.77 20.67 20.96
C LYS A 112 -11.04 19.33 20.84
N ILE A 113 -9.96 19.26 20.06
CA ILE A 113 -9.15 18.05 19.93
C ILE A 113 -8.44 17.72 21.25
N LEU A 114 -7.78 18.71 21.87
CA LEU A 114 -7.13 18.54 23.18
C LEU A 114 -8.10 18.05 24.26
N ASN A 115 -9.32 18.58 24.27
CA ASN A 115 -10.35 18.18 25.22
C ASN A 115 -10.90 16.77 24.94
N SER A 116 -10.98 16.35 23.67
CA SER A 116 -11.41 15.00 23.30
C SER A 116 -10.38 13.92 23.67
N SER A 117 -9.08 14.19 23.47
CA SER A 117 -8.00 13.26 23.86
C SER A 117 -7.87 13.08 25.38
N ASN A 118 -8.30 14.07 26.17
CA ASN A 118 -8.33 13.95 27.64
C ASN A 118 -9.52 13.12 28.15
N ASN A 119 -10.62 13.02 27.39
CA ASN A 119 -11.79 12.22 27.78
C ASN A 119 -11.63 10.72 27.53
N GLU A 120 -10.73 10.29 26.62
CA GLU A 120 -10.48 8.86 26.40
C GLU A 120 -9.80 8.17 27.59
N LYS A 121 -9.12 8.92 28.47
CA LYS A 121 -8.51 8.38 29.69
C LYS A 121 -9.51 8.05 30.81
N GLN A 122 -10.80 8.40 30.68
CA GLN A 122 -11.81 8.18 31.72
C GLN A 122 -12.81 7.05 31.40
N LYS A 123 -12.68 6.36 30.26
CA LYS A 123 -13.60 5.29 29.82
C LYS A 123 -13.08 3.85 30.03
N GLN A 124 -12.06 3.66 30.87
CA GLN A 124 -11.66 2.33 31.33
C GLN A 124 -11.96 2.19 32.84
N PHE A 125 -13.24 1.97 33.15
CA PHE A 125 -13.68 1.33 34.38
C PHE A 125 -14.76 0.32 34.02
#